data_AF-A0A819NE14-F1
#
_entry.id   AF-A0A819NE14-F1
#
_cell.length_a   1.000
_cell.length_b   1.000
_cell.length_c   1.000
_cell.angle_alpha   90.00
_cell.angle_beta   90.00
_cell.angle_gamma   90.00
#
_symmetry.space_group_name_H-M   'P 1'
#
loop_
_entity.id
_entity.type
_entity.pdbx_description
1 polymer ?
#
loop_
_entity_poly.entity_id
_entity_poly.type
_entity_poly.pdbx_seq_one_letter_code
_entity_poly.pdbx_strand_id
1 'polypeptide(L)'
;MVEHIDKTRLNNNLRYRFDFLSKFIDFSQHDVTTLNILVPIIFPLLPKAIDSVYKKLYSFDVTKRFFHLRNDGFENFTSNKEFGMTLDAVQTEFRKDMLTVYLKRVLTQPEWNDSFLEYLSRVGQIHTNKGGSASINVDYIYMNALFCYLEQILIDIIWNAENIDQKIKRQGIRAISRFIWIQNDLLTMHYSTTWNNDNSCSSIPIVKLTKCFFI
;
A
#
# COMPACT_ATOMS: atom_id res chain seq x y z
N MET A 1 10.30 19.16 -27.16
CA MET A 1 8.91 19.62 -27.37
C MET A 1 8.16 19.42 -26.07
N VAL A 2 7.27 20.35 -25.71
CA VAL A 2 6.42 20.22 -24.51
C VAL A 2 5.23 19.33 -24.84
N GLU A 3 4.98 18.29 -24.05
CA GLU A 3 3.77 17.47 -24.16
C GLU A 3 2.58 18.22 -23.53
N HIS A 4 1.44 18.29 -24.22
CA HIS A 4 0.20 18.83 -23.65
C HIS A 4 -0.46 17.81 -22.74
N ILE A 5 -0.81 18.23 -21.52
CA ILE A 5 -1.51 17.40 -20.52
C ILE A 5 -2.91 17.96 -20.29
N ASP A 6 -3.92 17.11 -20.45
CA ASP A 6 -5.32 17.41 -20.14
C ASP A 6 -5.52 17.35 -18.61
N LYS A 7 -5.69 18.52 -18.01
CA LYS A 7 -5.87 18.68 -16.56
C LYS A 7 -7.14 18.01 -16.04
N THR A 8 -8.20 17.92 -16.83
CA THR A 8 -9.45 17.27 -16.42
C THR A 8 -9.25 15.77 -16.36
N ARG A 9 -8.63 15.19 -17.40
CA ARG A 9 -8.30 13.74 -17.41
C ARG A 9 -7.30 13.37 -16.31
N LEU A 10 -6.34 14.24 -16.02
CA LEU A 10 -5.38 14.03 -14.93
C LEU A 10 -6.06 13.90 -13.55
N ASN A 11 -7.22 14.54 -13.37
CA ASN A 11 -7.97 14.54 -12.11
C ASN A 11 -9.13 13.53 -12.05
N ASN A 12 -9.50 12.89 -13.16
CA ASN A 12 -10.67 12.00 -13.21
C ASN A 12 -10.40 10.65 -13.89
N ASN A 13 -9.25 10.45 -14.55
CA ASN A 13 -8.93 9.21 -15.25
C ASN A 13 -7.66 8.58 -14.67
N LEU A 14 -7.83 7.44 -13.99
CA LEU A 14 -6.77 6.74 -13.29
C LEU A 14 -5.60 6.34 -14.21
N ARG A 15 -5.89 5.76 -15.37
CA ARG A 15 -4.88 5.36 -16.36
C ARG A 15 -4.10 6.58 -16.87
N TYR A 16 -4.81 7.65 -17.27
CA TYR A 16 -4.17 8.86 -17.78
C TYR A 16 -3.24 9.51 -16.74
N ARG A 17 -3.66 9.52 -15.48
CA ARG A 17 -2.84 10.01 -14.37
C ARG A 17 -1.61 9.15 -14.14
N PHE A 18 -1.79 7.83 -14.10
CA PHE A 18 -0.67 6.89 -13.98
C PHE A 18 0.33 7.03 -15.15
N ASP A 19 -0.16 7.18 -16.38
CA ASP A 19 0.70 7.34 -17.56
C ASP A 19 1.51 8.64 -17.49
N PHE A 20 0.88 9.74 -17.06
CA PHE A 20 1.59 11.01 -16.81
C PHE A 20 2.66 10.86 -15.72
N LEU A 21 2.31 10.29 -14.56
CA LEU A 21 3.25 10.09 -13.45
C LEU A 21 4.41 9.21 -13.87
N SER A 22 4.12 8.13 -14.59
CA SER A 22 5.13 7.17 -15.05
C SER A 22 6.13 7.83 -15.99
N LYS A 23 5.66 8.63 -16.94
CA LYS A 23 6.54 9.45 -17.80
C LYS A 23 7.36 10.45 -16.99
N PHE A 24 6.75 11.11 -16.01
CA PHE A 24 7.40 12.16 -15.23
C PHE A 24 8.54 11.62 -14.33
N ILE A 25 8.36 10.44 -13.73
CA ILE A 25 9.34 9.83 -12.81
C ILE A 25 10.21 8.74 -13.46
N ASP A 26 10.08 8.57 -14.79
CA ASP A 26 10.70 7.51 -15.59
C ASP A 26 10.39 6.09 -15.06
N PHE A 27 9.15 5.84 -14.63
CA PHE A 27 8.65 4.50 -14.31
C PHE A 27 8.23 3.78 -15.59
N SER A 28 8.67 2.53 -15.73
CA SER A 28 8.50 1.76 -16.96
C SER A 28 8.29 0.26 -16.67
N GLN A 29 8.03 -0.53 -17.71
CA GLN A 29 7.98 -1.99 -17.58
C GLN A 29 9.29 -2.58 -17.02
N HIS A 30 10.44 -1.92 -17.24
CA HIS A 30 11.69 -2.34 -16.63
C HIS A 30 11.67 -2.27 -15.10
N ASP A 31 11.02 -1.25 -14.53
CA ASP A 31 10.84 -1.14 -13.09
C ASP A 31 9.93 -2.25 -12.57
N VAL A 32 8.84 -2.56 -13.27
CA VAL A 32 7.94 -3.68 -12.93
C VAL A 32 8.70 -5.02 -12.91
N THR A 33 9.46 -5.32 -13.96
CA THR A 33 10.30 -6.52 -14.02
C THR A 33 11.35 -6.53 -12.91
N THR A 34 11.94 -5.37 -12.59
CA THR A 34 12.90 -5.24 -11.50
C THR A 34 12.25 -5.55 -10.15
N LEU A 35 11.04 -5.05 -9.88
CA LEU A 35 10.28 -5.39 -8.67
C LEU A 35 10.03 -6.90 -8.57
N ASN A 36 9.72 -7.57 -9.69
CA ASN A 36 9.55 -9.03 -9.71
C ASN A 36 10.85 -9.79 -9.42
N ILE A 37 11.99 -9.31 -9.91
CA ILE A 37 13.32 -9.90 -9.64
C ILE A 37 13.70 -9.81 -8.15
N LEU A 38 13.19 -8.80 -7.43
CA LEU A 38 13.48 -8.60 -6.00
C LEU A 38 12.67 -9.51 -5.07
N VAL A 39 11.67 -10.24 -5.57
CA VAL A 39 10.84 -11.18 -4.79
C VAL A 39 11.66 -12.11 -3.88
N PRO A 40 12.66 -12.88 -4.37
CA PRO A 40 13.45 -13.78 -3.53
C PRO A 40 14.29 -13.07 -2.46
N ILE A 41 14.54 -11.76 -2.62
CA ILE A 41 15.30 -10.94 -1.66
C ILE A 41 14.37 -10.36 -0.60
N ILE A 42 13.23 -9.80 -1.01
CA ILE A 42 12.34 -9.08 -0.11
C ILE A 42 11.45 -10.05 0.69
N PHE A 43 10.91 -11.10 0.06
CA PHE A 43 9.91 -11.98 0.69
C PHE A 43 10.36 -12.61 2.01
N PRO A 44 11.59 -13.15 2.14
CA PRO A 44 12.06 -13.72 3.39
C PRO A 44 12.14 -12.71 4.54
N LEU A 45 12.28 -11.42 4.22
CA LEU A 45 12.48 -10.34 5.18
C LEU A 45 11.19 -9.56 5.49
N LEU A 46 10.11 -9.78 4.71
CA LEU A 46 8.82 -9.11 4.89
C LEU A 46 8.25 -9.22 6.31
N PRO A 47 8.25 -10.39 6.99
CA PRO A 47 7.69 -10.49 8.34
C PRO A 47 8.35 -9.51 9.32
N LYS A 48 9.69 -9.45 9.31
CA LYS A 48 10.48 -8.54 10.17
C LYS A 48 10.30 -7.07 9.76
N ALA A 49 10.19 -6.79 8.46
CA ALA A 49 9.93 -5.45 7.94
C ALA A 49 8.58 -4.91 8.42
N ILE A 50 7.53 -5.74 8.31
CA ILE A 50 6.17 -5.39 8.72
C ILE A 50 6.09 -5.23 10.24
N ASP A 51 6.73 -6.09 11.02
CA ASP A 51 6.81 -5.88 12.47
C ASP A 51 7.46 -4.53 12.83
N SER A 52 8.50 -4.12 12.11
CA SER A 52 9.14 -2.81 12.30
C SER A 52 8.18 -1.66 11.97
N VAL A 53 7.41 -1.77 10.88
CA VAL A 53 6.34 -0.82 10.52
C VAL A 53 5.33 -0.65 11.66
N TYR A 54 4.82 -1.75 12.21
CA TYR A 54 3.82 -1.68 13.27
C TYR A 54 4.41 -1.17 14.58
N LYS A 55 5.62 -1.59 14.96
CA LYS A 55 6.33 -0.99 16.11
C LYS A 55 6.47 0.52 15.96
N LYS A 56 6.77 1.00 14.74
CA LYS A 56 6.86 2.44 14.46
C LYS A 56 5.51 3.14 14.60
N LEU A 57 4.43 2.58 14.05
CA LEU A 57 3.08 3.15 14.19
C LEU A 57 2.58 3.14 15.64
N TYR A 58 3.05 2.22 16.48
CA TYR A 58 2.71 2.18 17.91
C TYR A 58 3.57 3.12 18.77
N SER A 59 4.67 3.65 18.23
CA SER A 59 5.56 4.57 18.95
C SER A 59 5.02 6.00 19.08
N PHE A 60 3.92 6.32 18.38
CA PHE A 60 3.23 7.60 18.48
C PHE A 60 1.74 7.40 18.76
N ASP A 61 1.19 8.15 19.70
CA ASP A 61 -0.22 8.10 20.11
C ASP A 61 -1.17 8.43 18.94
N VAL A 62 -0.82 9.44 18.15
CA VAL A 62 -1.61 9.91 16.99
C VAL A 62 -1.78 8.87 15.89
N THR A 63 -0.85 7.93 15.75
CA THR A 63 -0.95 6.79 14.82
C THR A 63 -1.52 5.55 15.51
N LYS A 64 -1.16 5.31 16.77
CA LYS A 64 -1.64 4.16 17.55
C LYS A 64 -3.16 4.15 17.71
N ARG A 65 -3.80 5.33 17.85
CA ARG A 65 -5.26 5.45 18.06
C ARG A 65 -6.10 4.73 17.00
N PHE A 66 -5.63 4.64 15.76
CA PHE A 66 -6.36 4.00 14.66
C PHE A 66 -6.44 2.47 14.79
N PHE A 67 -5.62 1.86 15.65
CA PHE A 67 -5.61 0.42 15.90
C PHE A 67 -6.60 -0.02 16.99
N HIS A 68 -7.13 0.92 17.78
CA HIS A 68 -8.25 0.66 18.69
C HIS A 68 -9.61 0.75 17.98
N LEU A 69 -9.64 1.31 16.76
CA LEU A 69 -10.84 1.37 15.95
C LEU A 69 -11.15 -0.01 15.37
N ARG A 70 -12.42 -0.39 15.43
CA ARG A 70 -12.89 -1.68 14.96
C ARG A 70 -12.92 -1.70 13.43
N ASN A 71 -12.22 -2.65 12.83
CA ASN A 71 -12.29 -2.98 11.41
C ASN A 71 -13.64 -3.62 11.06
N ASP A 72 -14.07 -3.46 9.81
CA ASP A 72 -15.22 -4.19 9.26
C ASP A 72 -14.94 -5.71 9.30
N GLY A 73 -15.91 -6.50 9.75
CA GLY A 73 -15.78 -7.95 9.98
C GLY A 73 -15.43 -8.35 11.43
N PHE A 74 -15.21 -7.37 12.33
CA PHE A 74 -14.96 -7.60 13.76
C PHE A 74 -16.15 -7.20 14.66
N GLU A 75 -17.33 -6.96 14.09
CA GLU A 75 -18.53 -6.46 14.78
C GLU A 75 -18.95 -7.37 15.95
N ASN A 76 -18.75 -8.68 15.79
CA ASN A 76 -19.14 -9.70 16.76
C ASN A 76 -17.97 -10.27 17.56
N PHE A 77 -16.76 -9.72 17.44
CA PHE A 77 -15.60 -10.25 18.17
C PHE A 77 -15.74 -10.04 19.67
N THR A 78 -15.68 -11.13 20.44
CA THR A 78 -15.60 -11.15 21.91
C THR A 78 -14.18 -11.53 22.33
N SER A 79 -13.53 -10.68 23.13
CA SER A 79 -12.18 -10.96 23.63
C SER A 79 -12.21 -12.15 24.59
N ASN A 80 -11.47 -13.22 24.30
CA ASN A 80 -11.33 -14.34 25.22
C ASN A 80 -10.09 -14.14 26.11
N LYS A 81 -10.32 -13.73 27.36
CA LYS A 81 -9.25 -13.47 28.34
C LYS A 81 -8.44 -14.72 28.69
N GLU A 82 -8.99 -15.92 28.51
CA GLU A 82 -8.32 -17.19 28.85
C GLU A 82 -7.12 -17.52 27.95
N PHE A 83 -7.08 -16.97 26.73
CA PHE A 83 -5.96 -17.13 25.78
C PHE A 83 -5.08 -15.87 25.65
N GLY A 84 -5.33 -14.84 26.47
CA GLY A 84 -4.58 -13.59 26.43
C GLY A 84 -4.71 -12.77 25.12
N MET A 85 -5.62 -13.16 24.21
CA MET A 85 -5.82 -12.46 22.94
C MET A 85 -6.79 -11.28 23.11
N THR A 86 -6.24 -10.06 23.03
CA THR A 86 -7.03 -8.83 22.98
C THR A 86 -7.53 -8.57 21.56
N LEU A 87 -8.65 -7.86 21.41
CA LEU A 87 -9.16 -7.41 20.10
C LEU A 87 -8.07 -6.64 19.33
N ASP A 88 -7.32 -5.79 20.02
CA ASP A 88 -6.21 -5.03 19.43
C ASP A 88 -5.13 -5.94 18.86
N ALA A 89 -4.77 -7.03 19.55
CA ALA A 89 -3.77 -7.98 19.07
C ALA A 89 -4.25 -8.69 17.80
N VAL A 90 -5.49 -9.19 17.77
CA VAL A 90 -6.06 -9.88 16.60
C VAL A 90 -6.19 -8.94 15.40
N GLN A 91 -6.68 -7.71 15.62
CA GLN A 91 -6.78 -6.72 14.54
C GLN A 91 -5.41 -6.28 14.03
N THR A 92 -4.40 -6.22 14.91
CA THR A 92 -3.03 -5.89 14.51
C THR A 92 -2.47 -6.93 13.57
N GLU A 93 -2.57 -8.21 13.93
CA GLU A 93 -2.10 -9.31 13.06
C GLU A 93 -2.85 -9.35 11.73
N PHE A 94 -4.17 -9.19 11.75
CA PHE A 94 -4.95 -9.07 10.51
C PHE A 94 -4.45 -7.94 9.60
N ARG A 95 -4.17 -6.75 10.17
CA ARG A 95 -3.65 -5.63 9.37
C ARG A 95 -2.22 -5.88 8.87
N LYS A 96 -1.38 -6.61 9.62
CA LYS A 96 -0.05 -7.06 9.14
C LYS A 96 -0.17 -8.00 7.95
N ASP A 97 -1.11 -8.94 7.99
CA ASP A 97 -1.39 -9.84 6.88
C ASP A 97 -1.82 -9.07 5.63
N MET A 98 -2.69 -8.07 5.80
CA MET A 98 -3.13 -7.20 4.73
C MET A 98 -1.98 -6.42 4.06
N LEU A 99 -1.05 -5.88 4.87
CA LEU A 99 0.16 -5.23 4.36
C LEU A 99 1.08 -6.24 3.64
N THR A 100 1.18 -7.46 4.16
CA THR A 100 1.92 -8.55 3.51
C THR A 100 1.35 -8.88 2.13
N VAL A 101 0.02 -9.06 2.04
CA VAL A 101 -0.69 -9.36 0.79
C VAL A 101 -0.48 -8.22 -0.21
N TYR A 102 -0.58 -6.97 0.24
CA TYR A 102 -0.33 -5.80 -0.59
C TYR A 102 1.09 -5.78 -1.18
N LEU A 103 2.13 -5.89 -0.34
CA LEU A 103 3.51 -5.85 -0.80
C LEU A 103 3.85 -7.03 -1.71
N LYS A 104 3.36 -8.24 -1.37
CA LYS A 104 3.53 -9.42 -2.24
C LYS A 104 2.88 -9.19 -3.59
N ARG A 105 1.64 -8.66 -3.63
CA ARG A 105 0.93 -8.41 -4.88
C ARG A 105 1.65 -7.38 -5.74
N VAL A 106 2.15 -6.29 -5.16
CA VAL A 106 2.97 -5.30 -5.91
C VAL A 106 4.21 -5.95 -6.50
N LEU A 107 4.95 -6.70 -5.69
CA LEU A 107 6.22 -7.30 -6.09
C LEU A 107 6.04 -8.44 -7.11
N THR A 108 4.88 -9.09 -7.18
CA THR A 108 4.64 -10.19 -8.13
C THR A 108 3.77 -9.80 -9.33
N GLN A 109 3.23 -8.58 -9.36
CA GLN A 109 2.42 -8.14 -10.48
C GLN A 109 3.29 -8.02 -11.74
N PRO A 110 3.00 -8.77 -12.82
CA PRO A 110 3.81 -8.75 -14.05
C PRO A 110 3.53 -7.50 -14.90
N GLU A 111 2.31 -6.95 -14.80
CA GLU A 111 1.85 -5.81 -15.60
C GLU A 111 0.95 -4.90 -14.77
N TRP A 112 1.19 -3.59 -14.84
CA TRP A 112 0.38 -2.58 -14.15
C TRP A 112 -0.79 -2.14 -15.04
N ASN A 113 -1.69 -3.08 -15.33
CA ASN A 113 -2.91 -2.88 -16.09
C ASN A 113 -4.00 -2.15 -15.26
N ASP A 114 -5.14 -1.82 -15.88
CA ASP A 114 -6.18 -1.00 -15.25
C ASP A 114 -6.73 -1.64 -13.96
N SER A 115 -6.93 -2.96 -13.96
CA SER A 115 -7.38 -3.68 -12.76
C SER A 115 -6.37 -3.61 -11.61
N PHE A 116 -5.08 -3.64 -11.92
CA PHE A 116 -4.06 -3.46 -10.90
C PHE A 116 -4.00 -2.02 -10.38
N LEU A 117 -4.14 -1.02 -11.26
CA LEU A 117 -4.21 0.38 -10.84
C LEU A 117 -5.44 0.65 -9.97
N GLU A 118 -6.60 0.09 -10.31
CA GLU A 118 -7.81 0.15 -9.48
C GLU A 118 -7.57 -0.45 -8.10
N TYR A 119 -6.85 -1.58 -8.03
CA TYR A 119 -6.45 -2.15 -6.75
C TYR A 119 -5.56 -1.20 -5.93
N LEU A 120 -4.52 -0.59 -6.53
CA LEU A 120 -3.65 0.37 -5.84
C LEU A 120 -4.42 1.62 -5.37
N SER A 121 -5.33 2.13 -6.20
CA SER A 121 -6.24 3.22 -5.84
C SER A 121 -7.13 2.83 -4.66
N ARG A 122 -7.69 1.61 -4.69
CA ARG A 122 -8.53 1.09 -3.60
C ARG A 122 -7.78 0.98 -2.28
N VAL A 123 -6.49 0.62 -2.30
CA VAL A 123 -5.64 0.64 -1.09
C VAL A 123 -5.57 2.05 -0.49
N GLY A 124 -5.49 3.11 -1.29
CA GLY A 124 -5.61 4.48 -0.80
C GLY A 124 -6.98 4.78 -0.21
N GLN A 125 -8.03 4.39 -0.93
CA GLN A 125 -9.42 4.66 -0.56
C GLN A 125 -9.81 4.05 0.82
N ILE A 126 -9.32 2.86 1.17
CA ILE A 126 -9.66 2.20 2.44
C ILE A 126 -9.07 2.89 3.69
N HIS A 127 -8.08 3.77 3.51
CA HIS A 127 -7.53 4.58 4.61
C HIS A 127 -8.33 5.87 4.85
N THR A 128 -9.36 6.10 4.04
CA THR A 128 -10.31 7.22 4.14
C THR A 128 -11.70 6.68 4.45
N ASN A 129 -12.61 7.59 4.82
CA ASN A 129 -14.03 7.29 4.97
C ASN A 129 -14.77 6.98 3.65
N LYS A 130 -14.07 6.90 2.50
CA LYS A 130 -14.66 6.69 1.17
C LYS A 130 -14.69 5.23 0.69
N GLY A 131 -14.09 4.28 1.42
CA GLY A 131 -13.98 2.90 0.91
C GLY A 131 -13.76 1.79 1.91
N GLY A 132 -13.22 2.06 3.11
CA GLY A 132 -13.09 1.07 4.18
C GLY A 132 -14.21 1.19 5.20
N SER A 133 -13.88 0.85 6.46
CA SER A 133 -14.76 1.17 7.57
C SER A 133 -15.00 2.66 7.65
N ALA A 134 -16.25 3.09 7.77
CA ALA A 134 -16.58 4.51 7.95
C ALA A 134 -15.92 5.11 9.21
N SER A 135 -15.53 4.25 10.17
CA SER A 135 -14.80 4.65 11.37
C SER A 135 -13.33 4.98 11.13
N ILE A 136 -12.74 4.51 10.02
CA ILE A 136 -11.32 4.69 9.68
C ILE A 136 -11.17 5.86 8.72
N ASN A 137 -10.59 6.95 9.22
CA ASN A 137 -10.19 8.10 8.43
C ASN A 137 -8.80 8.57 8.89
N VAL A 138 -7.75 8.02 8.28
CA VAL A 138 -6.35 8.26 8.69
C VAL A 138 -5.86 9.54 8.06
N ASP A 139 -5.45 10.55 8.83
CA ASP A 139 -4.95 11.81 8.25
C ASP A 139 -3.75 11.58 7.31
N TYR A 140 -3.73 12.29 6.18
CA TYR A 140 -2.73 12.11 5.13
C TYR A 140 -1.28 12.26 5.63
N ILE A 141 -1.04 13.14 6.60
CA ILE A 141 0.30 13.32 7.18
C ILE A 141 0.89 12.01 7.70
N TYR A 142 0.07 11.13 8.29
CA TYR A 142 0.52 9.84 8.81
C TYR A 142 0.78 8.84 7.68
N MET A 143 -0.06 8.84 6.63
CA MET A 143 0.16 8.00 5.45
C MET A 143 1.44 8.39 4.71
N ASN A 144 1.66 9.70 4.51
CA ASN A 144 2.88 10.22 3.89
C ASN A 144 4.14 9.85 4.69
N ALA A 145 4.10 10.00 6.01
CA ALA A 145 5.20 9.59 6.89
C ALA A 145 5.44 8.07 6.87
N LEU A 146 4.37 7.27 6.85
CA LEU A 146 4.44 5.81 6.76
C LEU A 146 5.06 5.35 5.44
N PHE A 147 4.71 5.97 4.30
CA PHE A 147 5.31 5.63 3.01
C PHE A 147 6.81 5.90 2.99
N CYS A 148 7.26 7.02 3.55
CA CYS A 148 8.69 7.29 3.72
C CYS A 148 9.36 6.18 4.55
N TYR A 149 8.79 5.82 5.70
CA TYR A 149 9.38 4.78 6.56
C TYR A 149 9.41 3.39 5.89
N LEU A 150 8.34 3.02 5.18
CA LEU A 150 8.25 1.78 4.42
C LEU A 150 9.27 1.74 3.27
N GLU A 151 9.43 2.84 2.54
CA GLU A 151 10.44 2.97 1.49
C GLU A 151 11.84 2.71 2.03
N GLN A 152 12.21 3.34 3.15
CA GLN A 152 13.54 3.16 3.77
C GLN A 152 13.78 1.70 4.15
N ILE A 153 12.80 1.02 4.76
CA ILE A 153 12.95 -0.41 5.11
C ILE A 153 13.20 -1.27 3.86
N LEU A 154 12.46 -1.02 2.78
CA LEU A 154 12.61 -1.80 1.53
C LEU A 154 13.94 -1.50 0.85
N ILE A 155 14.40 -0.24 0.87
CA ILE A 155 15.73 0.14 0.37
C ILE A 155 16.83 -0.54 1.18
N ASP A 156 16.73 -0.55 2.52
CA ASP A 156 17.71 -1.21 3.39
C ASP A 156 17.79 -2.71 3.12
N ILE A 157 16.66 -3.36 2.86
CA ILE A 157 16.63 -4.78 2.48
C ILE A 157 17.42 -5.02 1.18
N ILE A 158 17.20 -4.19 0.15
CA ILE A 158 17.88 -4.33 -1.14
C ILE A 158 19.36 -4.00 -1.02
N TRP A 159 19.69 -2.94 -0.28
CA TRP A 159 21.06 -2.46 -0.10
C TRP A 159 21.92 -3.49 0.64
N ASN A 160 21.36 -4.12 1.68
CA ASN A 160 22.08 -5.10 2.50
C ASN A 160 22.02 -6.53 1.94
N ALA A 161 21.30 -6.77 0.85
CA ALA A 161 21.25 -8.09 0.22
C ALA A 161 22.65 -8.54 -0.24
N GLU A 162 23.05 -9.75 0.14
CA GLU A 162 24.30 -10.37 -0.28
C GLU A 162 24.13 -11.07 -1.64
N ASN A 163 25.23 -11.29 -2.36
CA ASN A 163 25.25 -12.06 -3.62
C ASN A 163 24.34 -11.52 -4.75
N ILE A 164 24.05 -10.22 -4.74
CA ILE A 164 23.33 -9.52 -5.81
C ILE A 164 24.22 -8.46 -6.44
N ASP A 165 24.18 -8.36 -7.77
CA ASP A 165 24.91 -7.34 -8.52
C ASP A 165 24.49 -5.91 -8.10
N GLN A 166 25.48 -5.02 -7.96
CA GLN A 166 25.29 -3.60 -7.65
C GLN A 166 24.36 -2.91 -8.63
N LYS A 167 24.39 -3.32 -9.91
CA LYS A 167 23.46 -2.81 -10.92
C LYS A 167 22.00 -3.13 -10.56
N ILE A 168 21.73 -4.37 -10.14
CA ILE A 168 20.39 -4.80 -9.72
C ILE A 168 19.97 -4.10 -8.43
N LYS A 169 20.88 -3.92 -7.45
CA LYS A 169 20.58 -3.11 -6.24
C LYS A 169 20.14 -1.70 -6.61
N ARG A 170 20.92 -1.01 -7.45
CA ARG A 170 20.61 0.34 -7.91
C ARG A 170 19.27 0.40 -8.65
N GLN A 171 19.02 -0.53 -9.55
CA GLN A 171 17.74 -0.62 -10.26
C GLN A 171 16.58 -0.87 -9.29
N GLY A 172 16.76 -1.77 -8.34
CA GLY A 172 15.76 -2.12 -7.34
C GLY A 172 15.39 -0.96 -6.43
N ILE A 173 16.38 -0.21 -5.94
CA ILE A 173 16.16 1.00 -5.15
C ILE A 173 15.34 2.03 -5.94
N ARG A 174 15.69 2.28 -7.21
CA ARG A 174 14.93 3.21 -8.06
C ARG A 174 13.51 2.74 -8.31
N ALA A 175 13.31 1.44 -8.59
CA ALA A 175 12.00 0.86 -8.84
C ALA A 175 11.09 0.95 -7.60
N ILE A 176 11.62 0.66 -6.41
CA ILE A 176 10.90 0.82 -5.14
C ILE A 176 10.52 2.27 -4.88
N SER A 177 11.47 3.20 -5.01
CA SER A 177 11.19 4.62 -4.79
C SER A 177 10.07 5.11 -5.71
N ARG A 178 10.16 4.82 -7.01
CA ARG A 178 9.13 5.22 -7.98
C ARG A 178 7.77 4.60 -7.66
N PHE A 179 7.73 3.32 -7.31
CA PHE A 179 6.50 2.66 -6.89
C PHE A 179 5.89 3.35 -5.66
N ILE A 180 6.68 3.64 -4.62
CA ILE A 180 6.17 4.30 -3.41
C ILE A 180 5.57 5.67 -3.75
N TRP A 181 6.21 6.45 -4.62
CA TRP A 181 5.70 7.75 -5.05
C TRP A 181 4.44 7.64 -5.91
N ILE A 182 4.32 6.63 -6.77
CA ILE A 182 3.07 6.35 -7.50
C ILE A 182 1.97 5.98 -6.51
N GLN A 183 2.22 5.07 -5.57
CA GLN A 183 1.22 4.69 -4.57
C GLN A 183 0.81 5.90 -3.71
N ASN A 184 1.76 6.75 -3.32
CA ASN A 184 1.48 7.95 -2.54
C ASN A 184 0.58 8.90 -3.32
N ASP A 185 0.87 9.16 -4.60
CA ASP A 185 0.00 9.96 -5.45
C ASP A 185 -1.41 9.35 -5.54
N LEU A 186 -1.52 8.05 -5.84
CA LEU A 186 -2.82 7.38 -5.94
C LEU A 186 -3.59 7.43 -4.62
N LEU A 187 -2.90 7.40 -3.49
CA LEU A 187 -3.50 7.60 -2.18
C LEU A 187 -4.00 9.04 -2.01
N THR A 188 -3.20 10.06 -2.35
CA THR A 188 -3.57 11.48 -2.19
C THR A 188 -4.84 11.87 -2.93
N MET A 189 -5.17 11.18 -4.04
CA MET A 189 -6.42 11.39 -4.77
C MET A 189 -7.63 11.25 -3.85
N HIS A 190 -7.61 10.30 -2.92
CA HIS A 190 -8.73 10.05 -2.00
C HIS A 190 -8.82 11.08 -0.88
N TYR A 191 -7.74 11.82 -0.60
CA TYR A 191 -7.68 12.90 0.37
C TYR A 191 -8.00 14.27 -0.22
N SER A 192 -7.76 14.46 -1.51
CA SER A 192 -8.05 15.72 -2.20
C SER A 192 -9.54 15.90 -2.45
N THR A 193 -10.00 17.15 -2.39
CA THR A 193 -11.34 17.56 -2.84
C THR A 193 -11.45 17.69 -4.36
N THR A 194 -10.31 17.70 -5.08
CA THR A 194 -10.27 17.89 -6.54
C THR A 194 -10.44 16.60 -7.34
N TRP A 195 -10.36 15.44 -6.70
CA TRP A 195 -10.57 14.14 -7.34
C TRP A 195 -12.06 13.79 -7.27
N ASN A 196 -12.72 13.75 -8.43
CA ASN A 196 -14.09 13.28 -8.51
C ASN A 196 -14.08 11.76 -8.69
N ASN A 197 -14.54 11.03 -7.67
CA ASN A 197 -14.85 9.62 -7.85
C ASN A 197 -16.02 9.54 -8.83
N ASP A 198 -15.76 9.13 -10.08
CA ASP A 198 -16.82 8.49 -10.85
C ASP A 198 -17.31 7.30 -10.01
N ASN A 199 -18.62 7.18 -9.85
CA ASN A 199 -19.29 6.16 -9.04
C ASN A 199 -19.10 4.71 -9.58
N SER A 200 -17.94 4.38 -10.15
CA SER A 200 -17.54 2.99 -10.36
C SER A 200 -17.18 2.40 -9.00
N CYS A 201 -18.18 1.83 -8.33
CA CYS A 201 -17.96 0.80 -7.33
C CYS A 201 -17.02 -0.23 -7.99
N SER A 202 -15.76 -0.30 -7.57
CA SER A 202 -14.78 -1.20 -8.19
C SER A 202 -15.39 -2.61 -8.19
N SER A 203 -15.41 -3.24 -9.36
CA SER A 203 -15.87 -4.62 -9.51
C SER A 203 -14.90 -5.61 -8.87
N ILE A 204 -13.73 -5.15 -8.40
CA ILE A 204 -12.76 -5.93 -7.64
C ILE A 204 -13.40 -6.27 -6.29
N PRO A 205 -13.77 -7.55 -6.06
CA PRO A 205 -14.44 -7.93 -4.83
C PRO A 205 -13.52 -7.68 -3.63
N ILE A 206 -14.05 -7.04 -2.59
CA ILE A 206 -13.40 -6.91 -1.27
C ILE A 206 -13.11 -8.31 -0.68
N VAL A 207 -13.82 -9.35 -1.15
CA VAL A 207 -13.88 -10.71 -0.60
C VAL A 207 -12.53 -11.43 -0.48
N LYS A 208 -11.48 -11.04 -1.22
CA LYS A 208 -10.12 -11.60 -1.01
C LYS A 208 -9.34 -10.95 0.14
N LEU A 209 -9.91 -9.95 0.80
CA LEU A 209 -9.38 -9.28 1.99
C LEU A 209 -10.35 -9.37 3.19
N THR A 210 -11.62 -9.73 2.99
CA THR A 210 -12.65 -9.80 4.05
C THR A 210 -13.12 -11.20 4.44
N LYS A 211 -12.49 -12.28 3.95
CA LYS A 211 -12.79 -13.63 4.45
C LYS A 211 -11.64 -14.18 5.28
N CYS A 212 -11.63 -13.82 6.56
CA CYS A 212 -11.04 -14.69 7.58
C CYS A 212 -11.80 -16.02 7.56
N PHE A 213 -11.12 -17.07 7.12
CA PHE A 213 -11.41 -18.43 7.55
C PHE A 213 -10.92 -18.54 8.99
N PHE A 214 -11.82 -18.33 9.94
CA PHE A 214 -11.72 -19.02 11.22
C PHE A 214 -12.51 -20.32 11.05
N ILE A 215 -11.78 -21.40 10.77
CA ILE A 215 -12.14 -22.75 11.26
C ILE A 215 -11.37 -22.91 12.56
#